data_AF-A0A261AAI8-F1
#
_entry.id   AF-A0A261AAI8-F1
#
_cell.length_a   1.000
_cell.length_b   1.000
_cell.length_c   1.000
_cell.angle_alpha   90.00
_cell.angle_beta   90.00
_cell.angle_gamma   90.00
#
_symmetry.space_group_name_H-M   'P 1'
#
loop_
_entity.id
_entity.type
_entity.pdbx_description
1 polymer ?
#
loop_
_entity_poly.entity_id
_entity_poly.type
_entity_poly.pdbx_seq_one_letter_code
_entity_poly.pdbx_strand_id
1 'polypeptide(L)'
;MDIALGIELSTLSTMRGILCHSVGISQRIRNIHFERLILFQILHFSRLRVPNLGKMPLEDLKALDSEIANLGNHQFKEVDINKFFHHWIEGYNKKLRRLKLDGFKETPDWAILLKDIVYTEWNPKERGRYYKSKYTHTEETIDCENGRDFRNKNGQLATVVHHSEYLDFLLLSFPFLIFSKIVRSMGIMELFELSQVSRRVLNLLKLSRIPVARSVNVLIGKMDSIFFYELGSFTKGFAIDFVEKPQSITGQIKINNICIDVSKNTEKRIIYCKSSQFEVALVPLLTHLDKIFFQIKWAIGIELNVLNAMREVLSHSIFKKCRYLQIRSETEALSNEDCEYLLERTHPTFGITIRSNLDANFNYKKILHFSRLSVHNLGKMPLEDLKELESEIAYLKNHQFTETDINQFLHHWIKGNNKKLRHLHLDGFKDTPDWDILLKDIVYTEWNPEERRKNYKSKYTNEVETIDCENGRDFRNKDGQLATVVHYSKFLDFLVWNDRFPE
;
A
#
# COMPACT_ATOMS: atom_id res chain seq x y z
N MET A 1 28.34 -7.67 -1.45
CA MET A 1 29.57 -6.95 -1.09
C MET A 1 30.33 -6.84 -2.40
N ASP A 2 29.99 -5.82 -3.20
CA ASP A 2 30.44 -5.72 -4.58
C ASP A 2 31.82 -5.04 -4.59
N ILE A 3 32.84 -5.82 -4.89
CA ILE A 3 34.22 -5.36 -4.99
C ILE A 3 34.35 -4.55 -6.27
N ALA A 4 34.52 -3.23 -6.14
CA ALA A 4 34.94 -2.37 -7.23
C ALA A 4 36.45 -2.60 -7.50
N LEU A 5 36.77 -3.50 -8.43
CA LEU A 5 38.12 -3.67 -8.93
C LEU A 5 38.40 -2.61 -10.00
N GLY A 6 39.18 -1.59 -9.64
CA GLY A 6 39.83 -0.72 -10.62
C GLY A 6 40.98 -1.46 -11.25
N ILE A 7 40.86 -1.86 -12.52
CA ILE A 7 41.97 -2.45 -13.27
C ILE A 7 42.73 -1.32 -13.96
N GLU A 8 43.97 -1.10 -13.54
CA GLU A 8 44.94 -0.31 -14.28
C GLU A 8 45.54 -1.19 -15.38
N LEU A 9 45.43 -0.78 -16.65
CA LEU A 9 46.06 -1.49 -17.78
C LEU A 9 47.60 -1.52 -17.68
N SER A 10 48.21 -0.65 -16.87
CA SER A 10 49.63 -0.69 -16.48
C SER A 10 49.97 -1.92 -15.61
N THR A 11 49.09 -2.35 -14.71
CA THR A 11 49.32 -3.52 -13.83
C THR A 11 49.33 -4.87 -14.56
N LEU A 12 48.78 -4.95 -15.78
CA LEU A 12 48.86 -6.15 -16.64
C LEU A 12 50.26 -6.36 -17.24
N SER A 13 51.10 -5.31 -17.30
CA SER A 13 52.49 -5.42 -17.75
C SER A 13 53.38 -6.18 -16.75
N THR A 14 53.01 -6.19 -15.46
CA THR A 14 53.77 -6.87 -14.40
C THR A 14 53.46 -8.37 -14.36
N MET A 15 52.23 -8.80 -14.71
CA MET A 15 51.92 -10.24 -14.92
C MET A 15 52.54 -10.81 -16.20
N ARG A 16 52.91 -9.94 -17.15
CA ARG A 16 53.57 -10.28 -18.42
C ARG A 16 54.95 -10.95 -18.22
N GLY A 17 55.64 -10.66 -17.10
CA GLY A 17 56.96 -11.21 -16.80
C GLY A 17 56.95 -12.64 -16.24
N ILE A 18 55.92 -13.01 -15.48
CA ILE A 18 55.91 -14.27 -14.71
C ILE A 18 55.47 -15.48 -15.57
N LEU A 19 54.69 -15.26 -16.63
CA LEU A 19 54.16 -16.32 -17.51
C LEU A 19 54.94 -16.50 -18.83
N CYS A 20 55.90 -15.63 -19.13
CA CYS A 20 56.68 -15.71 -20.39
C CYS A 20 57.75 -16.82 -20.40
N HIS A 21 58.00 -17.52 -19.30
CA HIS A 21 59.03 -18.55 -19.23
C HIS A 21 58.59 -19.98 -19.57
N SER A 22 57.30 -20.30 -19.68
CA SER A 22 56.87 -21.71 -19.69
C SER A 22 56.42 -22.32 -21.01
N VAL A 23 56.12 -21.59 -22.10
CA VAL A 23 55.64 -22.25 -23.34
C VAL A 23 56.03 -21.49 -24.61
N GLY A 24 57.05 -21.97 -25.31
CA GLY A 24 57.52 -21.45 -26.60
C GLY A 24 56.54 -21.69 -27.75
N ILE A 25 55.72 -20.69 -28.07
CA ILE A 25 54.99 -20.51 -29.34
C ILE A 25 54.87 -18.99 -29.61
N SER A 26 55.00 -18.59 -30.89
CA SER A 26 55.08 -17.22 -31.42
C SER A 26 54.26 -16.13 -30.67
N GLN A 27 54.99 -15.10 -30.24
CA GLN A 27 54.57 -13.99 -29.37
C GLN A 27 53.50 -13.07 -29.98
N ARG A 28 53.35 -13.06 -31.31
CA ARG A 28 52.39 -12.18 -32.02
C ARG A 28 50.95 -12.69 -32.00
N ILE A 29 50.74 -14.01 -32.04
CA ILE A 29 49.40 -14.62 -32.13
C ILE A 29 48.70 -14.66 -30.75
N ARG A 30 49.47 -14.84 -29.66
CA ARG A 30 48.92 -14.80 -28.29
C ARG A 30 48.48 -13.40 -27.85
N ASN A 31 49.18 -12.33 -28.25
CA ASN A 31 48.85 -10.96 -27.83
C ASN A 31 47.45 -10.51 -28.29
N ILE A 32 47.07 -10.81 -29.55
CA ILE A 32 45.77 -10.41 -30.10
C ILE A 32 44.62 -11.20 -29.45
N HIS A 33 44.82 -12.49 -29.19
CA HIS A 33 43.79 -13.33 -28.56
C HIS A 33 43.59 -13.02 -27.08
N PHE A 34 44.66 -12.70 -26.34
CA PHE A 34 44.61 -12.40 -24.91
C PHE A 34 43.98 -11.02 -24.63
N GLU A 35 44.31 -10.00 -25.43
CA GLU A 35 43.68 -8.68 -25.34
C GLU A 35 42.18 -8.73 -25.65
N ARG A 36 41.76 -9.49 -26.68
CA ARG A 36 40.34 -9.71 -26.99
C ARG A 36 39.60 -10.49 -25.91
N LEU A 37 40.22 -11.50 -25.29
CA LEU A 37 39.58 -12.28 -24.21
C LEU A 37 39.33 -11.43 -22.96
N ILE A 38 40.28 -10.57 -22.59
CA ILE A 38 40.13 -9.65 -21.46
C ILE A 38 39.04 -8.62 -21.74
N LEU A 39 39.00 -8.05 -22.95
CA LEU A 39 37.97 -7.10 -23.34
C LEU A 39 36.57 -7.72 -23.25
N PHE A 40 36.41 -8.96 -23.75
CA PHE A 40 35.13 -9.68 -23.73
C PHE A 40 34.63 -9.96 -22.30
N GLN A 41 35.52 -10.26 -21.36
CA GLN A 41 35.14 -10.48 -19.95
C GLN A 41 34.71 -9.18 -19.24
N ILE A 42 35.25 -8.03 -19.66
CA ILE A 42 35.01 -6.74 -19.00
C ILE A 42 33.66 -6.11 -19.40
N LEU A 43 33.13 -6.43 -20.60
CA LEU A 43 31.87 -5.86 -21.11
C LEU A 43 30.61 -6.31 -20.32
N HIS A 44 30.73 -7.33 -19.48
CA HIS A 44 29.62 -7.89 -18.70
C HIS A 44 29.52 -7.36 -17.27
N PHE A 45 30.44 -6.49 -16.83
CA PHE A 45 30.31 -5.86 -15.51
C PHE A 45 29.13 -4.89 -15.49
N SER A 46 28.28 -5.00 -14.47
CA SER A 46 27.16 -4.08 -14.26
C SER A 46 27.64 -2.63 -14.15
N ARG A 47 28.80 -2.39 -13.53
CA ARG A 47 29.43 -1.07 -13.46
C ARG A 47 30.87 -1.17 -13.95
N LEU A 48 31.16 -0.48 -15.04
CA LEU A 48 32.45 -0.50 -15.71
C LEU A 48 33.12 0.87 -15.60
N ARG A 49 34.38 0.92 -15.18
CA ARG A 49 35.22 2.11 -15.27
C ARG A 49 36.58 1.73 -15.81
N VAL A 50 36.92 2.28 -16.96
CA VAL A 50 38.22 2.08 -17.62
C VAL A 50 38.81 3.46 -17.87
N PRO A 51 39.69 3.97 -16.97
CA PRO A 51 40.26 5.32 -17.10
C PRO A 51 41.11 5.50 -18.36
N ASN A 52 41.75 4.43 -18.84
CA ASN A 52 42.58 4.42 -20.04
C ASN A 52 42.17 3.30 -20.98
N LEU A 53 41.13 3.52 -21.77
CA LEU A 53 40.56 2.50 -22.65
C LEU A 53 41.47 2.15 -23.84
N GLY A 54 42.18 3.14 -24.40
CA GLY A 54 43.01 2.94 -25.58
C GLY A 54 42.18 2.60 -26.83
N LYS A 55 42.64 1.63 -27.63
CA LYS A 55 41.98 1.19 -28.87
C LYS A 55 40.90 0.16 -28.58
N MET A 56 39.67 0.61 -28.41
CA MET A 56 38.48 -0.24 -28.37
C MET A 56 37.69 -0.14 -29.69
N PRO A 57 37.39 -1.26 -30.36
CA PRO A 57 36.49 -1.29 -31.51
C PRO A 57 35.08 -0.81 -31.17
N LEU A 58 34.42 -0.13 -32.13
CA LEU A 58 33.02 0.30 -31.97
C LEU A 58 32.05 -0.87 -31.73
N GLU A 59 32.29 -2.03 -32.35
CA GLU A 59 31.42 -3.19 -32.16
C GLU A 59 31.44 -3.70 -30.72
N ASP A 60 32.56 -3.56 -30.02
CA ASP A 60 32.64 -3.91 -28.60
C ASP A 60 31.88 -2.90 -27.73
N LEU A 61 31.82 -1.62 -28.14
CA LEU A 61 31.02 -0.60 -27.44
C LEU A 61 29.52 -0.87 -27.63
N LYS A 62 29.11 -1.30 -28.82
CA LYS A 62 27.74 -1.74 -29.10
C LYS A 62 27.38 -3.02 -28.31
N ALA A 63 28.35 -3.92 -28.11
CA ALA A 63 28.16 -5.13 -27.33
C ALA A 63 28.16 -4.92 -25.80
N LEU A 64 28.35 -3.68 -25.33
CA LEU A 64 28.40 -3.35 -23.91
C LEU A 64 27.13 -3.77 -23.15
N ASP A 65 27.30 -4.59 -22.11
CA ASP A 65 26.23 -5.12 -21.25
C ASP A 65 26.30 -4.56 -19.82
N SER A 66 26.77 -3.32 -19.69
CA SER A 66 26.87 -2.58 -18.43
C SER A 66 25.63 -1.72 -18.15
N GLU A 67 25.33 -1.50 -16.87
CA GLU A 67 24.38 -0.49 -16.39
C GLU A 67 25.00 0.91 -16.39
N ILE A 68 26.25 1.03 -15.94
CA ILE A 68 27.01 2.28 -15.98
C ILE A 68 28.39 1.99 -16.55
N ALA A 69 28.82 2.75 -17.56
CA ALA A 69 30.15 2.66 -18.12
C ALA A 69 30.84 4.03 -18.14
N ASN A 70 32.01 4.12 -17.54
CA ASN A 70 32.88 5.31 -17.53
C ASN A 70 34.16 4.97 -18.28
N LEU A 71 34.32 5.46 -19.50
CA LEU A 71 35.42 5.12 -20.39
C LEU A 71 36.26 6.38 -20.66
N GLY A 72 37.52 6.37 -20.26
CA GLY A 72 38.44 7.48 -20.49
C GLY A 72 39.58 7.14 -21.44
N ASN A 73 40.23 8.19 -21.96
CA ASN A 73 41.31 8.10 -22.95
C ASN A 73 41.00 7.09 -24.09
N HIS A 74 39.78 7.20 -24.61
CA HIS A 74 39.30 6.39 -25.72
C HIS A 74 39.69 7.01 -27.06
N GLN A 75 39.54 6.25 -28.15
CA GLN A 75 39.76 6.75 -29.52
C GLN A 75 38.47 6.94 -30.33
N PHE A 76 37.31 6.80 -29.69
CA PHE A 76 36.03 7.06 -30.35
C PHE A 76 35.92 8.51 -30.80
N LYS A 77 35.51 8.70 -32.06
CA LYS A 77 35.17 10.00 -32.62
C LYS A 77 33.66 10.22 -32.59
N GLU A 78 33.19 11.43 -32.88
CA GLU A 78 31.77 11.79 -32.95
C GLU A 78 31.00 10.85 -33.89
N VAL A 79 31.61 10.44 -35.01
CA VAL A 79 31.03 9.49 -35.97
C VAL A 79 30.80 8.10 -35.34
N ASP A 80 31.69 7.65 -34.46
CA ASP A 80 31.56 6.36 -33.78
C ASP A 80 30.43 6.42 -32.74
N ILE A 81 30.35 7.53 -32.01
CA ILE A 81 29.30 7.75 -31.00
C ILE A 81 27.93 7.94 -31.66
N ASN A 82 27.85 8.63 -32.81
CA ASN A 82 26.63 8.71 -33.61
C ASN A 82 26.14 7.32 -34.02
N LYS A 83 27.04 6.45 -34.51
CA LYS A 83 26.70 5.05 -34.83
C LYS A 83 26.23 4.25 -33.61
N PHE A 84 26.81 4.51 -32.44
CA PHE A 84 26.34 3.91 -31.18
C PHE A 84 24.94 4.42 -30.81
N PHE A 85 24.63 5.71 -30.98
CA PHE A 85 23.29 6.24 -30.73
C PHE A 85 22.25 5.63 -31.66
N HIS A 86 22.54 5.48 -32.96
CA HIS A 86 21.65 4.76 -33.89
C HIS A 86 21.42 3.31 -33.45
N HIS A 87 22.47 2.62 -32.99
CA HIS A 87 22.35 1.28 -32.42
C HIS A 87 21.44 1.27 -31.17
N TRP A 88 21.58 2.23 -30.25
CA TRP A 88 20.71 2.32 -29.09
C TRP A 88 19.26 2.70 -29.46
N ILE A 89 19.06 3.57 -30.46
CA ILE A 89 17.74 3.96 -30.98
C ILE A 89 16.99 2.73 -31.50
N GLU A 90 17.71 1.78 -32.09
CA GLU A 90 17.19 0.47 -32.49
C GLU A 90 16.88 -0.47 -31.30
N GLY A 91 17.00 -0.02 -30.05
CA GLY A 91 16.55 -0.74 -28.86
C GLY A 91 17.55 -1.73 -28.26
N TYR A 92 18.83 -1.61 -28.61
CA TYR A 92 19.94 -2.36 -28.03
C TYR A 92 20.44 -1.72 -26.71
N ASN A 93 21.43 -2.36 -26.04
CA ASN A 93 21.99 -1.95 -24.74
C ASN A 93 20.94 -1.69 -23.63
N LYS A 94 19.98 -2.61 -23.49
CA LYS A 94 18.80 -2.46 -22.60
C LYS A 94 19.12 -2.24 -21.11
N LYS A 95 20.30 -2.64 -20.65
CA LYS A 95 20.74 -2.45 -19.26
C LYS A 95 21.33 -1.07 -18.99
N LEU A 96 21.81 -0.39 -20.03
CA LEU A 96 22.55 0.85 -19.89
C LEU A 96 21.66 1.92 -19.25
N ARG A 97 22.24 2.66 -18.31
CA ARG A 97 21.65 3.83 -17.64
C ARG A 97 22.49 5.08 -17.83
N ARG A 98 23.82 4.92 -17.92
CA ARG A 98 24.76 5.99 -18.17
C ARG A 98 25.98 5.47 -18.91
N LEU A 99 26.38 6.17 -19.98
CA LEU A 99 27.68 6.06 -20.61
C LEU A 99 28.38 7.41 -20.48
N LYS A 100 29.48 7.45 -19.73
CA LYS A 100 30.35 8.62 -19.58
C LYS A 100 31.62 8.40 -20.38
N LEU A 101 31.91 9.32 -21.28
CA LEU A 101 33.09 9.31 -22.13
C LEU A 101 33.98 10.51 -21.76
N ASP A 102 35.25 10.25 -21.48
CA ASP A 102 36.27 11.27 -21.23
C ASP A 102 37.21 11.39 -22.43
N GLY A 103 37.57 12.62 -22.79
CA GLY A 103 38.36 12.96 -23.98
C GLY A 103 37.71 14.00 -24.90
N PHE A 104 36.53 14.48 -24.56
CA PHE A 104 35.83 15.56 -25.27
C PHE A 104 36.21 16.91 -24.67
N LYS A 105 37.50 17.28 -24.75
CA LYS A 105 38.03 18.54 -24.17
C LYS A 105 37.39 19.79 -24.76
N GLU A 106 37.03 19.71 -26.03
CA GLU A 106 36.27 20.73 -26.73
C GLU A 106 34.83 20.26 -26.92
N THR A 107 33.92 21.21 -27.09
CA THR A 107 32.52 20.88 -27.40
C THR A 107 32.45 20.05 -28.69
N PRO A 108 31.77 18.89 -28.67
CA PRO A 108 31.68 18.05 -29.85
C PRO A 108 30.93 18.76 -30.97
N ASP A 109 31.25 18.40 -32.21
CA ASP A 109 30.44 18.82 -33.36
C ASP A 109 29.08 18.11 -33.32
N TRP A 110 28.07 18.82 -32.85
CA TRP A 110 26.70 18.32 -32.72
C TRP A 110 26.08 17.95 -34.07
N ALA A 111 26.49 18.58 -35.18
CA ALA A 111 26.00 18.26 -36.51
C ALA A 111 26.50 16.89 -36.98
N ILE A 112 27.69 16.46 -36.51
CA ILE A 112 28.22 15.12 -36.74
C ILE A 112 27.63 14.13 -35.72
N LEU A 113 27.67 14.48 -34.43
CA LEU A 113 27.31 13.59 -33.33
C LEU A 113 25.84 13.17 -33.37
N LEU A 114 24.93 14.09 -33.73
CA LEU A 114 23.49 13.86 -33.80
C LEU A 114 22.97 13.83 -35.25
N LYS A 115 23.86 13.59 -36.22
CA LYS A 115 23.48 13.44 -37.62
C LYS A 115 22.39 12.37 -37.77
N ASP A 116 21.34 12.72 -38.49
CA ASP A 116 20.17 11.87 -38.79
C ASP A 116 19.40 11.40 -37.53
N ILE A 117 19.55 12.09 -36.39
CA ILE A 117 18.80 11.84 -35.15
C ILE A 117 17.86 13.03 -34.91
N VAL A 118 16.56 12.75 -34.74
CA VAL A 118 15.59 13.76 -34.32
C VAL A 118 15.73 13.97 -32.81
N TYR A 119 16.11 15.19 -32.41
CA TYR A 119 16.28 15.56 -31.01
C TYR A 119 15.60 16.89 -30.71
N THR A 120 15.40 17.16 -29.43
CA THR A 120 14.96 18.44 -28.88
C THR A 120 15.94 18.93 -27.84
N GLU A 121 16.09 20.25 -27.69
CA GLU A 121 16.79 20.80 -26.53
C GLU A 121 16.03 20.46 -25.24
N TRP A 122 16.73 20.50 -24.10
CA TRP A 122 16.12 20.22 -22.80
C TRP A 122 14.85 21.06 -22.57
N ASN A 123 13.78 20.39 -22.14
CA ASN A 123 12.52 21.02 -21.80
C ASN A 123 12.16 20.79 -20.31
N PRO A 124 12.06 21.84 -19.48
CA PRO A 124 11.68 21.71 -18.07
C PRO A 124 10.27 21.15 -17.86
N LYS A 125 9.39 21.20 -18.88
CA LYS A 125 8.06 20.60 -18.81
C LYS A 125 8.08 19.07 -18.97
N GLU A 126 9.12 18.51 -19.59
CA GLU A 126 9.22 17.07 -19.86
C GLU A 126 10.03 16.31 -18.80
N ARG A 127 11.08 16.93 -18.24
CA ARG A 127 11.92 16.33 -17.20
C ARG A 127 12.65 17.35 -16.34
N GLY A 128 13.13 16.89 -15.18
CA GLY A 128 14.01 17.68 -14.32
C GLY A 128 15.35 18.03 -14.96
N ARG A 129 15.95 19.14 -14.49
CA ARG A 129 17.25 19.65 -14.95
C ARG A 129 18.43 18.74 -14.61
N TYR A 130 18.44 18.17 -13.41
CA TYR A 130 19.59 17.42 -12.90
C TYR A 130 19.41 15.91 -13.02
N TYR A 131 20.44 15.22 -13.51
CA TYR A 131 20.54 13.76 -13.48
C TYR A 131 21.45 13.33 -12.32
N LYS A 132 21.02 12.34 -11.54
CA LYS A 132 21.80 11.79 -10.43
C LYS A 132 22.32 10.42 -10.78
N SER A 133 23.63 10.23 -10.71
CA SER A 133 24.31 8.98 -11.02
C SER A 133 25.15 8.52 -9.84
N LYS A 134 25.05 7.23 -9.49
CA LYS A 134 25.81 6.64 -8.39
C LYS A 134 26.69 5.51 -8.91
N TYR A 135 27.96 5.80 -9.17
CA TYR A 135 28.92 4.79 -9.63
C TYR A 135 29.48 3.96 -8.46
N THR A 136 29.83 4.60 -7.32
CA THR A 136 30.24 3.92 -6.07
C THR A 136 29.35 4.35 -4.90
N HIS A 137 29.93 4.72 -3.74
CA HIS A 137 29.21 5.27 -2.60
C HIS A 137 28.89 6.77 -2.78
N THR A 138 29.60 7.45 -3.68
CA THR A 138 29.38 8.86 -4.04
C THR A 138 28.33 9.03 -5.15
N GLU A 139 27.47 10.04 -4.99
CA GLU A 139 26.46 10.45 -5.96
C GLU A 139 27.00 11.66 -6.75
N GLU A 140 27.03 11.55 -8.07
CA GLU A 140 27.37 12.62 -9.01
C GLU A 140 26.07 13.24 -9.54
N THR A 141 25.99 14.57 -9.54
CA THR A 141 24.86 15.31 -10.11
C THR A 141 25.32 15.99 -11.40
N ILE A 142 24.67 15.65 -12.52
CA ILE A 142 24.96 16.20 -13.84
C ILE A 142 23.87 17.22 -14.19
N ASP A 143 24.29 18.41 -14.62
CA ASP A 143 23.38 19.43 -15.12
C ASP A 143 23.06 19.20 -16.60
N CYS A 144 21.79 18.96 -16.90
CA CYS A 144 21.33 18.65 -18.23
C CYS A 144 20.58 19.82 -18.89
N GLU A 145 20.76 21.06 -18.41
CA GLU A 145 20.16 22.28 -18.98
C GLU A 145 20.53 22.48 -20.45
N ASN A 146 21.78 22.18 -20.82
CA ASN A 146 22.28 22.25 -22.19
C ASN A 146 22.28 20.88 -22.91
N GLY A 147 21.48 19.94 -22.40
CA GLY A 147 21.39 18.58 -22.92
C GLY A 147 20.41 18.46 -24.09
N ARG A 148 20.70 17.53 -25.01
CA ARG A 148 19.85 17.21 -26.15
C ARG A 148 19.15 15.88 -25.93
N ASP A 149 17.83 15.92 -26.02
CA ASP A 149 16.95 14.83 -25.68
C ASP A 149 16.45 14.11 -26.95
N PHE A 150 16.54 12.79 -26.98
CA PHE A 150 15.98 11.96 -28.05
C PHE A 150 15.52 10.60 -27.51
N ARG A 151 14.75 9.86 -28.32
CA ARG A 151 14.10 8.61 -27.89
C ARG A 151 14.52 7.44 -28.76
N ASN A 152 14.59 6.26 -28.15
CA ASN A 152 14.69 5.02 -28.92
C ASN A 152 13.33 4.56 -29.44
N LYS A 153 13.31 3.51 -30.26
CA LYS A 153 12.07 2.92 -30.82
C LYS A 153 11.07 2.42 -29.78
N ASN A 154 11.50 2.23 -28.53
CA ASN A 154 10.65 1.84 -27.40
C ASN A 154 10.13 3.04 -26.60
N GLY A 155 10.43 4.27 -27.03
CA GLY A 155 10.01 5.51 -26.36
C GLY A 155 10.82 5.90 -25.11
N GLN A 156 11.91 5.17 -24.79
CA GLN A 156 12.80 5.54 -23.68
C GLN A 156 13.51 6.84 -24.03
N LEU A 157 13.51 7.80 -23.10
CA LEU A 157 14.17 9.08 -23.26
C LEU A 157 15.65 8.96 -22.88
N ALA A 158 16.52 9.58 -23.66
CA ALA A 158 17.91 9.78 -23.30
C ALA A 158 18.32 11.22 -23.54
N THR A 159 19.29 11.68 -22.76
CA THR A 159 19.93 12.99 -22.90
C THR A 159 21.40 12.78 -23.22
N VAL A 160 21.90 13.48 -24.23
CA VAL A 160 23.34 13.67 -24.43
C VAL A 160 23.70 15.07 -23.97
N VAL A 161 24.69 15.18 -23.08
CA VAL A 161 25.19 16.45 -22.57
C VAL A 161 26.70 16.45 -22.56
N HIS A 162 27.28 17.56 -23.02
CA HIS A 162 28.71 17.84 -22.90
C HIS A 162 28.94 18.77 -21.72
N HIS A 163 29.89 18.44 -20.84
CA HIS A 163 30.31 19.31 -19.76
C HIS A 163 31.77 19.08 -19.41
N SER A 164 32.52 20.17 -19.24
CA SER A 164 33.97 20.12 -19.03
C SER A 164 34.69 19.34 -20.15
N GLU A 165 35.27 18.19 -19.85
CA GLU A 165 35.94 17.30 -20.82
C GLU A 165 35.14 16.02 -21.12
N TYR A 166 33.89 15.95 -20.66
CA TYR A 166 33.05 14.75 -20.68
C TYR A 166 31.89 14.85 -21.65
N LEU A 167 31.60 13.74 -22.32
CA LEU A 167 30.33 13.49 -22.99
C LEU A 167 29.54 12.45 -22.19
N ASP A 168 28.40 12.86 -21.67
CA ASP A 168 27.51 12.01 -20.89
C ASP A 168 26.26 11.66 -21.71
N PHE A 169 26.03 10.36 -21.92
CA PHE A 169 24.80 9.80 -22.44
C PHE A 169 23.97 9.19 -21.30
N LEU A 170 22.86 9.84 -20.98
CA LEU A 170 22.07 9.63 -19.76
C LEU A 170 20.70 9.09 -20.12
N LEU A 171 20.39 7.86 -19.69
CA LEU A 171 19.13 7.21 -19.99
C LEU A 171 18.11 7.53 -18.91
N LEU A 172 17.11 8.31 -19.29
CA LEU A 172 16.04 8.78 -18.43
C LEU A 172 14.91 7.76 -18.47
N SER A 173 14.79 6.98 -17.42
CA SER A 173 13.55 6.27 -17.14
C SER A 173 12.43 7.31 -16.97
N PHE A 174 11.24 7.06 -17.56
CA PHE A 174 10.01 7.86 -17.35
C PHE A 174 9.99 8.42 -15.92
N PRO A 175 10.00 9.75 -15.71
CA PRO A 175 10.28 10.31 -14.40
C PRO A 175 9.34 9.70 -13.37
N PHE A 176 9.87 8.85 -12.49
CA PHE A 176 9.07 8.11 -11.53
C PHE A 176 8.22 9.05 -10.66
N LEU A 177 8.69 10.26 -10.43
CA LEU A 177 7.95 11.32 -9.74
C LEU A 177 6.66 11.71 -10.47
N ILE A 178 6.69 11.84 -11.80
CA ILE A 178 5.51 12.15 -12.61
C ILE A 178 4.56 10.95 -12.60
N PHE A 179 5.10 9.74 -12.80
CA PHE A 179 4.31 8.49 -12.68
C PHE A 179 3.59 8.42 -11.34
N SER A 180 4.34 8.60 -10.25
CA SER A 180 3.83 8.49 -8.89
C SER A 180 2.75 9.52 -8.62
N LYS A 181 2.89 10.77 -9.10
CA LYS A 181 1.85 11.79 -9.01
C LYS A 181 0.58 11.38 -9.75
N ILE A 182 0.71 10.89 -10.99
CA ILE A 182 -0.43 10.46 -11.81
C ILE A 182 -1.19 9.31 -11.15
N VAL A 183 -0.49 8.24 -10.74
CA VAL A 183 -1.16 7.06 -10.18
C VAL A 183 -1.76 7.35 -8.80
N ARG A 184 -1.23 8.31 -8.05
CA ARG A 184 -1.84 8.76 -6.78
C ARG A 184 -3.14 9.55 -6.98
N SER A 185 -3.39 10.09 -8.16
CA SER A 185 -4.66 10.75 -8.51
C SER A 185 -5.63 9.85 -9.29
N MET A 186 -5.22 8.63 -9.66
CA MET A 186 -6.09 7.68 -10.36
C MET A 186 -7.14 7.07 -9.43
N GLY A 187 -8.29 6.72 -10.00
CA GLY A 187 -9.30 5.93 -9.31
C GLY A 187 -8.84 4.48 -9.07
N ILE A 188 -9.52 3.81 -8.14
CA ILE A 188 -9.13 2.46 -7.69
C ILE A 188 -9.28 1.42 -8.80
N MET A 189 -10.33 1.53 -9.63
CA MET A 189 -10.55 0.61 -10.74
C MET A 189 -9.43 0.74 -11.78
N GLU A 190 -9.06 1.97 -12.13
CA GLU A 190 -7.99 2.28 -13.08
C GLU A 190 -6.64 1.78 -12.57
N LEU A 191 -6.35 1.94 -11.27
CA LEU A 191 -5.15 1.40 -10.63
C LEU A 191 -5.13 -0.13 -10.69
N PHE A 192 -6.27 -0.77 -10.42
CA PHE A 192 -6.39 -2.21 -10.50
C PHE A 192 -6.18 -2.71 -11.93
N GLU A 193 -6.76 -2.07 -12.94
CA GLU A 193 -6.55 -2.41 -14.35
C GLU A 193 -5.12 -2.16 -14.81
N LEU A 194 -4.54 -1.01 -14.46
CA LEU A 194 -3.16 -0.66 -14.78
C LEU A 194 -2.17 -1.67 -14.20
N SER A 195 -2.46 -2.21 -13.01
CA SER A 195 -1.64 -3.25 -12.37
C SER A 195 -1.59 -4.57 -13.15
N GLN A 196 -2.56 -4.83 -14.04
CA GLN A 196 -2.62 -6.04 -14.87
C GLN A 196 -1.80 -5.93 -16.16
N VAL A 197 -1.36 -4.72 -16.53
CA VAL A 197 -0.68 -4.47 -17.82
C VAL A 197 0.68 -5.19 -17.89
N SER A 198 1.47 -5.14 -16.82
CA SER A 198 2.73 -5.90 -16.74
C SER A 198 3.27 -5.95 -15.31
N ARG A 199 4.15 -6.92 -15.03
CA ARG A 199 4.91 -6.99 -13.77
C ARG A 199 5.72 -5.72 -13.51
N ARG A 200 6.23 -5.07 -14.56
CA ARG A 200 6.97 -3.80 -14.45
C ARG A 200 6.07 -2.69 -13.93
N VAL A 201 4.86 -2.56 -14.47
CA VAL A 201 3.89 -1.54 -14.03
C VAL A 201 3.45 -1.79 -12.59
N LEU A 202 3.13 -3.04 -12.22
CA LEU A 202 2.80 -3.40 -10.83
C LEU A 202 3.92 -3.01 -9.85
N ASN A 203 5.19 -3.23 -10.22
CA ASN A 203 6.32 -2.82 -9.39
C ASN A 203 6.40 -1.29 -9.25
N LEU A 204 6.11 -0.51 -10.31
CA LEU A 204 6.06 0.94 -10.22
C LEU A 204 4.91 1.44 -9.34
N LEU A 205 3.74 0.80 -9.40
CA LEU A 205 2.61 1.09 -8.50
C LEU A 205 3.00 0.85 -7.03
N LYS A 206 3.64 -0.29 -6.76
CA LYS A 206 4.16 -0.62 -5.42
C LYS A 206 5.14 0.45 -4.91
N LEU A 207 6.10 0.86 -5.74
CA LEU A 207 7.06 1.90 -5.39
C LEU A 207 6.38 3.26 -5.15
N SER A 208 5.26 3.52 -5.83
CA SER A 208 4.51 4.77 -5.72
C SER A 208 3.83 4.96 -4.36
N ARG A 209 3.81 3.93 -3.50
CA ARG A 209 3.26 3.96 -2.14
C ARG A 209 1.87 4.61 -2.07
N ILE A 210 0.94 4.10 -2.87
CA ILE A 210 -0.41 4.66 -3.01
C ILE A 210 -1.20 4.35 -1.74
N PRO A 211 -1.64 5.34 -0.94
CA PRO A 211 -2.42 5.08 0.26
C PRO A 211 -3.86 4.72 -0.09
N VAL A 212 -4.54 4.01 0.82
CA VAL A 212 -6.01 3.85 0.78
C VAL A 212 -6.58 4.59 1.98
N ALA A 213 -7.56 5.46 1.75
CA ALA A 213 -8.12 6.31 2.80
C ALA A 213 -8.82 5.51 3.91
N ARG A 214 -9.34 4.33 3.59
CA ARG A 214 -10.11 3.46 4.49
C ARG A 214 -9.66 2.02 4.32
N SER A 215 -10.05 1.16 5.26
CA SER A 215 -9.91 -0.29 5.08
C SER A 215 -10.69 -0.76 3.86
N VAL A 216 -10.15 -1.77 3.18
CA VAL A 216 -10.83 -2.45 2.08
C VAL A 216 -11.72 -3.53 2.67
N ASN A 217 -12.98 -3.55 2.25
CA ASN A 217 -13.97 -4.47 2.79
C ASN A 217 -13.88 -5.80 2.06
N VAL A 218 -13.90 -6.88 2.81
CA VAL A 218 -13.90 -8.26 2.32
C VAL A 218 -15.09 -8.95 2.96
N LEU A 219 -16.10 -9.30 2.17
CA LEU A 219 -17.27 -10.05 2.61
C LEU A 219 -17.17 -11.50 2.15
N ILE A 220 -17.43 -12.41 3.07
CA ILE A 220 -17.35 -13.87 2.91
C ILE A 220 -18.68 -14.46 3.36
N GLY A 221 -19.42 -15.12 2.47
CA GLY A 221 -20.71 -15.76 2.73
C GLY A 221 -21.84 -15.26 1.82
N LYS A 222 -22.90 -14.69 2.41
CA LYS A 222 -24.15 -14.31 1.70
C LYS A 222 -23.93 -13.46 0.44
N MET A 223 -22.92 -12.59 0.45
CA MET A 223 -22.51 -11.82 -0.72
C MET A 223 -20.97 -11.70 -0.74
N ASP A 224 -20.33 -12.65 -1.40
CA ASP A 224 -18.89 -12.66 -1.59
C ASP A 224 -18.43 -11.43 -2.41
N SER A 225 -17.64 -10.56 -1.78
CA SER A 225 -17.30 -9.26 -2.37
C SER A 225 -16.03 -8.67 -1.77
N ILE A 226 -15.23 -8.02 -2.61
CA ILE A 226 -14.13 -7.14 -2.18
C ILE A 226 -14.44 -5.74 -2.68
N PHE A 227 -14.54 -4.75 -1.79
CA PHE A 227 -14.92 -3.40 -2.23
C PHE A 227 -14.31 -2.26 -1.44
N PHE A 228 -14.26 -1.12 -2.11
CA PHE A 228 -13.75 0.16 -1.64
C PHE A 228 -14.91 1.13 -1.54
N TYR A 229 -14.94 1.93 -0.48
CA TYR A 229 -15.85 3.07 -0.40
C TYR A 229 -15.28 4.27 -1.16
N GLU A 230 -16.15 5.09 -1.73
CA GLU A 230 -15.74 6.41 -2.21
C GLU A 230 -15.26 7.29 -1.05
N LEU A 231 -14.33 8.21 -1.34
CA LEU A 231 -13.80 9.11 -0.32
C LEU A 231 -14.93 9.99 0.22
N GLY A 232 -15.18 9.92 1.53
CA GLY A 232 -16.24 10.69 2.19
C GLY A 232 -17.66 10.17 1.97
N SER A 233 -17.85 9.00 1.34
CA SER A 233 -19.17 8.42 1.05
C SER A 233 -19.26 6.95 1.46
N PHE A 234 -20.48 6.41 1.47
CA PHE A 234 -20.83 5.00 1.69
C PHE A 234 -21.20 4.27 0.40
N THR A 235 -21.19 5.00 -0.72
CA THR A 235 -21.26 4.41 -2.05
C THR A 235 -20.01 3.54 -2.28
N LYS A 236 -20.22 2.33 -2.80
CA LYS A 236 -19.12 1.50 -3.29
C LYS A 236 -18.47 2.26 -4.45
N GLY A 237 -17.22 2.67 -4.29
CA GLY A 237 -16.46 3.34 -5.33
C GLY A 237 -15.87 2.37 -6.35
N PHE A 238 -15.51 1.16 -5.89
CA PHE A 238 -15.06 0.07 -6.73
C PHE A 238 -15.35 -1.26 -6.02
N ALA A 239 -15.83 -2.25 -6.75
CA ALA A 239 -16.12 -3.58 -6.21
C ALA A 239 -15.73 -4.72 -7.14
N ILE A 240 -15.33 -5.83 -6.55
CA ILE A 240 -15.16 -7.13 -7.18
C ILE A 240 -16.19 -8.04 -6.52
N ASP A 241 -17.30 -8.28 -7.19
CA ASP A 241 -18.43 -9.04 -6.68
C ASP A 241 -18.45 -10.44 -7.31
N PHE A 242 -18.66 -11.46 -6.48
CA PHE A 242 -18.71 -12.86 -6.89
C PHE A 242 -20.17 -13.30 -6.94
N VAL A 243 -20.65 -13.64 -8.13
CA VAL A 243 -22.07 -13.92 -8.40
C VAL A 243 -22.23 -15.25 -9.14
N GLU A 244 -23.36 -15.94 -8.93
CA GLU A 244 -23.61 -17.24 -9.58
C GLU A 244 -23.67 -17.15 -11.10
N LYS A 245 -24.34 -16.11 -11.60
CA LYS A 245 -24.54 -15.85 -13.03
C LYS A 245 -24.03 -14.46 -13.38
N PRO A 246 -22.72 -14.30 -13.61
CA PRO A 246 -22.22 -13.05 -14.16
C PRO A 246 -22.86 -12.83 -15.54
N GLN A 247 -22.98 -11.58 -15.97
CA GLN A 247 -23.35 -11.23 -17.34
C GLN A 247 -22.37 -11.88 -18.36
N SER A 248 -22.60 -11.68 -19.65
CA SER A 248 -21.70 -12.16 -20.71
C SER A 248 -20.24 -11.84 -20.34
N ILE A 249 -19.40 -12.88 -20.37
CA ILE A 249 -17.98 -12.78 -19.99
C ILE A 249 -17.31 -11.79 -20.96
N THR A 250 -16.79 -10.70 -20.41
CA THR A 250 -16.16 -9.62 -21.18
C THR A 250 -14.64 -9.77 -21.27
N GLY A 251 -14.04 -10.61 -20.44
CA GLY A 251 -12.60 -10.85 -20.44
C GLY A 251 -12.13 -11.76 -19.30
N GLN A 252 -10.81 -11.82 -19.11
CA GLN A 252 -10.17 -12.56 -18.03
C GLN A 252 -9.12 -11.70 -17.32
N ILE A 253 -9.02 -11.85 -16.00
CA ILE A 253 -7.97 -11.23 -15.20
C ILE A 253 -6.99 -12.31 -14.77
N LYS A 254 -5.71 -12.09 -15.03
CA LYS A 254 -4.62 -13.00 -14.64
C LYS A 254 -3.89 -12.45 -13.44
N ILE A 255 -4.20 -12.98 -12.26
CA ILE A 255 -3.57 -12.56 -11.00
C ILE A 255 -2.70 -13.69 -10.50
N ASN A 256 -1.39 -13.44 -10.42
CA ASN A 256 -0.38 -14.46 -10.15
C ASN A 256 -0.49 -15.62 -11.18
N ASN A 257 -0.98 -16.79 -10.76
CA ASN A 257 -1.12 -18.00 -11.59
C ASN A 257 -2.60 -18.40 -11.81
N ILE A 258 -3.56 -17.58 -11.40
CA ILE A 258 -4.98 -17.86 -11.59
C ILE A 258 -5.58 -16.97 -12.68
N CYS A 259 -6.52 -17.52 -13.44
CA CYS A 259 -7.35 -16.81 -14.40
C CYS A 259 -8.77 -16.70 -13.83
N ILE A 260 -9.27 -15.48 -13.70
CA ILE A 260 -10.63 -15.21 -13.23
C ILE A 260 -11.43 -14.69 -14.43
N ASP A 261 -12.54 -15.35 -14.76
CA ASP A 261 -13.46 -14.87 -15.79
C ASP A 261 -14.21 -13.65 -15.24
N VAL A 262 -14.27 -12.57 -16.03
CA VAL A 262 -14.89 -11.33 -15.57
C VAL A 262 -15.89 -10.74 -16.55
N SER A 263 -16.96 -10.18 -16.00
CA SER A 263 -17.82 -9.21 -16.66
C SER A 263 -17.66 -7.85 -16.00
N LYS A 264 -17.53 -6.77 -16.77
CA LYS A 264 -17.27 -5.43 -16.24
C LYS A 264 -18.47 -4.53 -16.42
N ASN A 265 -18.84 -3.81 -15.37
CA ASN A 265 -19.74 -2.66 -15.44
C ASN A 265 -18.94 -1.40 -15.09
N THR A 266 -18.53 -0.65 -16.13
CA THR A 266 -17.70 0.55 -15.98
C THR A 266 -18.46 1.70 -15.33
N GLU A 267 -19.76 1.86 -15.61
CA GLU A 267 -20.61 2.90 -15.02
C GLU A 267 -20.71 2.76 -13.50
N LYS A 268 -20.92 1.52 -13.02
CA LYS A 268 -21.01 1.21 -11.59
C LYS A 268 -19.65 0.93 -10.95
N ARG A 269 -18.57 0.85 -11.74
CA ARG A 269 -17.22 0.46 -11.32
C ARG A 269 -17.20 -0.90 -10.60
N ILE A 270 -17.91 -1.88 -11.16
CA ILE A 270 -18.01 -3.24 -10.61
C ILE A 270 -17.40 -4.24 -11.59
N ILE A 271 -16.60 -5.15 -11.05
CA ILE A 271 -16.12 -6.36 -11.74
C ILE A 271 -16.89 -7.53 -11.17
N TYR A 272 -17.65 -8.22 -12.02
CA TYR A 272 -18.36 -9.44 -11.67
C TYR A 272 -17.51 -10.66 -11.99
N CYS A 273 -17.32 -11.53 -11.01
CA CYS A 273 -16.65 -12.81 -11.12
C CYS A 273 -17.66 -13.95 -10.87
N LYS A 274 -17.36 -15.17 -11.31
CA LYS A 274 -18.17 -16.35 -10.95
C LYS A 274 -17.99 -16.71 -9.47
N SER A 275 -19.08 -16.95 -8.75
CA SER A 275 -19.04 -17.34 -7.32
C SER A 275 -18.22 -18.60 -7.07
N SER A 276 -18.25 -19.57 -7.99
CA SER A 276 -17.45 -20.81 -7.90
C SER A 276 -15.93 -20.57 -7.89
N GLN A 277 -15.46 -19.37 -8.26
CA GLN A 277 -14.05 -19.01 -8.22
C GLN A 277 -13.65 -18.23 -6.96
N PHE A 278 -14.57 -17.93 -6.04
CA PHE A 278 -14.30 -17.04 -4.90
C PHE A 278 -13.19 -17.56 -3.99
N GLU A 279 -13.33 -18.79 -3.50
CA GLU A 279 -12.40 -19.40 -2.54
C GLU A 279 -10.95 -19.42 -3.08
N VAL A 280 -10.80 -19.83 -4.35
CA VAL A 280 -9.50 -19.88 -5.03
C VAL A 280 -8.96 -18.50 -5.41
N ALA A 281 -9.82 -17.51 -5.61
CA ALA A 281 -9.44 -16.16 -6.03
C ALA A 281 -9.13 -15.21 -4.87
N LEU A 282 -9.71 -15.44 -3.69
CA LEU A 282 -9.68 -14.49 -2.57
C LEU A 282 -8.25 -14.14 -2.15
N VAL A 283 -7.44 -15.14 -1.78
CA VAL A 283 -6.05 -14.90 -1.34
C VAL A 283 -5.19 -14.26 -2.44
N PRO A 284 -5.19 -14.74 -3.70
CA PRO A 284 -4.49 -14.07 -4.78
C PRO A 284 -4.90 -12.61 -5.00
N LEU A 285 -6.20 -12.31 -4.93
CA LEU A 285 -6.73 -10.95 -5.06
C LEU A 285 -6.26 -10.05 -3.93
N LEU A 286 -6.40 -10.47 -2.68
CA LEU A 286 -5.95 -9.68 -1.52
C LEU A 286 -4.44 -9.45 -1.56
N THR A 287 -3.66 -10.47 -1.93
CA THR A 287 -2.21 -10.38 -2.07
C THR A 287 -1.81 -9.42 -3.19
N HIS A 288 -2.59 -9.36 -4.27
CA HIS A 288 -2.36 -8.42 -5.36
C HIS A 288 -2.68 -6.98 -4.96
N LEU A 289 -3.81 -6.75 -4.30
CA LEU A 289 -4.16 -5.45 -3.74
C LEU A 289 -3.12 -4.96 -2.72
N ASP A 290 -2.58 -5.86 -1.89
CA ASP A 290 -1.48 -5.56 -0.95
C ASP A 290 -0.16 -5.17 -1.62
N LYS A 291 0.05 -5.54 -2.89
CA LYS A 291 1.18 -5.04 -3.69
C LYS A 291 0.94 -3.65 -4.26
N ILE A 292 -0.30 -3.35 -4.64
CA ILE A 292 -0.68 -2.06 -5.24
C ILE A 292 -0.69 -0.96 -4.17
N PHE A 293 -1.32 -1.25 -3.02
CA PHE A 293 -1.65 -0.26 -2.02
C PHE A 293 -0.72 -0.32 -0.81
N PHE A 294 -0.23 0.85 -0.40
CA PHE A 294 0.67 0.98 0.75
C PHE A 294 -0.09 0.82 2.07
N GLN A 295 0.39 -0.08 2.93
CA GLN A 295 -0.16 -0.34 4.26
C GLN A 295 -1.67 -0.62 4.27
N ILE A 296 -2.15 -1.33 3.25
CA ILE A 296 -3.55 -1.73 3.19
C ILE A 296 -3.98 -2.51 4.44
N LYS A 297 -5.21 -2.28 4.88
CA LYS A 297 -5.84 -2.96 6.01
C LYS A 297 -7.21 -3.46 5.59
N TRP A 298 -7.63 -4.58 6.15
CA TRP A 298 -8.89 -5.22 5.80
C TRP A 298 -9.99 -4.92 6.82
N ALA A 299 -11.20 -4.72 6.33
CA ALA A 299 -12.43 -4.85 7.11
C ALA A 299 -13.11 -6.15 6.67
N ILE A 300 -13.00 -7.19 7.49
CA ILE A 300 -13.43 -8.55 7.12
C ILE A 300 -14.82 -8.78 7.70
N GLY A 301 -15.78 -9.12 6.86
CA GLY A 301 -17.10 -9.62 7.24
C GLY A 301 -17.23 -11.10 6.87
N ILE A 302 -17.62 -11.93 7.82
CA ILE A 302 -17.81 -13.36 7.62
C ILE A 302 -19.17 -13.82 8.17
N GLU A 303 -19.90 -14.59 7.36
CA GLU A 303 -21.08 -15.34 7.82
C GLU A 303 -20.64 -16.67 8.47
N LEU A 304 -21.23 -17.03 9.62
CA LEU A 304 -20.81 -18.21 10.38
C LEU A 304 -21.04 -19.53 9.63
N ASN A 305 -22.12 -19.63 8.85
CA ASN A 305 -22.46 -20.84 8.11
C ASN A 305 -21.41 -21.25 7.06
N VAL A 306 -20.56 -20.32 6.61
CA VAL A 306 -19.46 -20.61 5.67
C VAL A 306 -18.10 -20.73 6.36
N LEU A 307 -18.02 -20.49 7.68
CA LEU A 307 -16.75 -20.47 8.40
C LEU A 307 -15.97 -21.78 8.25
N ASN A 308 -16.66 -22.91 8.34
CA ASN A 308 -16.05 -24.24 8.24
C ASN A 308 -15.39 -24.48 6.87
N ALA A 309 -16.05 -24.07 5.78
CA ALA A 309 -15.48 -24.16 4.43
C ALA A 309 -14.28 -23.20 4.25
N MET A 310 -14.32 -22.04 4.91
CA MET A 310 -13.31 -21.00 4.74
C MET A 310 -12.09 -21.13 5.67
N ARG A 311 -12.03 -22.16 6.53
CA ARG A 311 -10.96 -22.27 7.54
C ARG A 311 -9.55 -22.34 6.93
N GLU A 312 -9.38 -23.11 5.87
CA GLU A 312 -8.08 -23.23 5.21
C GLU A 312 -7.67 -21.90 4.58
N VAL A 313 -8.60 -21.22 3.90
CA VAL A 313 -8.35 -19.90 3.31
C VAL A 313 -7.96 -18.88 4.36
N LEU A 314 -8.72 -18.80 5.47
CA LEU A 314 -8.48 -17.85 6.56
C LEU A 314 -7.15 -18.09 7.30
N SER A 315 -6.54 -19.27 7.15
CA SER A 315 -5.21 -19.55 7.71
C SER A 315 -4.10 -18.71 7.05
N HIS A 316 -4.35 -18.15 5.86
CA HIS A 316 -3.37 -17.36 5.13
C HIS A 316 -3.04 -16.06 5.87
N SER A 317 -1.74 -15.74 5.98
CA SER A 317 -1.24 -14.59 6.75
C SER A 317 -1.78 -13.21 6.32
N ILE A 318 -2.31 -13.09 5.09
CA ILE A 318 -2.89 -11.85 4.57
C ILE A 318 -4.04 -11.34 5.46
N PHE A 319 -4.79 -12.25 6.09
CA PHE A 319 -5.94 -11.90 6.95
C PHE A 319 -5.51 -11.27 8.27
N LYS A 320 -4.25 -11.44 8.72
CA LYS A 320 -3.69 -10.77 9.91
C LYS A 320 -3.57 -9.25 9.78
N LYS A 321 -3.76 -8.70 8.57
CA LYS A 321 -3.86 -7.25 8.34
C LYS A 321 -5.28 -6.72 8.61
N CYS A 322 -6.11 -7.48 9.33
CA CYS A 322 -7.45 -7.06 9.74
C CYS A 322 -7.38 -5.83 10.64
N ARG A 323 -8.03 -4.76 10.22
CA ARG A 323 -8.33 -3.63 11.10
C ARG A 323 -9.65 -3.87 11.82
N TYR A 324 -10.66 -4.37 11.12
CA TYR A 324 -12.00 -4.49 11.63
C TYR A 324 -12.62 -5.83 11.27
N LEU A 325 -13.21 -6.53 12.25
CA LEU A 325 -13.87 -7.81 12.05
C LEU A 325 -15.38 -7.67 12.22
N GLN A 326 -16.15 -8.28 11.33
CA GLN A 326 -17.59 -8.42 11.44
C GLN A 326 -17.97 -9.90 11.33
N ILE A 327 -18.61 -10.41 12.37
CA ILE A 327 -19.14 -11.77 12.44
C ILE A 327 -20.66 -11.68 12.27
N ARG A 328 -21.24 -12.51 11.40
CA ARG A 328 -22.64 -12.41 11.00
C ARG A 328 -23.28 -13.80 11.00
N SER A 329 -24.51 -13.88 11.45
CA SER A 329 -25.36 -15.05 11.24
C SER A 329 -26.80 -14.69 11.58
N GLU A 330 -27.74 -15.16 10.75
CA GLU A 330 -29.17 -15.03 11.02
C GLU A 330 -29.71 -16.25 11.82
N THR A 331 -28.99 -17.38 11.80
CA THR A 331 -29.49 -18.66 12.30
C THR A 331 -28.61 -19.29 13.38
N GLU A 332 -27.30 -19.09 13.31
CA GLU A 332 -26.32 -19.75 14.20
C GLU A 332 -25.86 -18.81 15.31
N ALA A 333 -25.66 -19.36 16.49
CA ALA A 333 -24.99 -18.67 17.58
C ALA A 333 -23.47 -18.74 17.41
N LEU A 334 -22.78 -17.67 17.79
CA LEU A 334 -21.33 -17.62 17.82
C LEU A 334 -20.82 -18.38 19.05
N SER A 335 -20.10 -19.46 18.79
CA SER A 335 -19.42 -20.24 19.81
C SER A 335 -18.12 -19.58 20.29
N ASN A 336 -17.67 -19.99 21.48
CA ASN A 336 -16.36 -19.59 22.01
C ASN A 336 -15.21 -20.03 21.09
N GLU A 337 -15.31 -21.23 20.52
CA GLU A 337 -14.30 -21.84 19.65
C GLU A 337 -14.19 -21.10 18.33
N ASP A 338 -15.32 -20.78 17.70
CA ASP A 338 -15.35 -20.04 16.44
C ASP A 338 -14.90 -18.59 16.61
N CYS A 339 -15.30 -17.95 17.72
CA CYS A 339 -14.81 -16.63 18.07
C CYS A 339 -13.29 -16.63 18.23
N GLU A 340 -12.74 -17.55 19.01
CA GLU A 340 -11.30 -17.67 19.23
C GLU A 340 -10.55 -17.93 17.93
N TYR A 341 -11.03 -18.88 17.12
CA TYR A 341 -10.48 -19.16 15.82
C TYR A 341 -10.43 -17.90 14.94
N LEU A 342 -11.53 -17.14 14.84
CA LEU A 342 -11.57 -15.93 14.01
C LEU A 342 -10.63 -14.84 14.52
N LEU A 343 -10.55 -14.64 15.84
CA LEU A 343 -9.63 -13.68 16.45
C LEU A 343 -8.17 -14.06 16.19
N GLU A 344 -7.82 -15.33 16.33
CA GLU A 344 -6.47 -15.85 16.05
C GLU A 344 -6.10 -15.80 14.57
N ARG A 345 -7.05 -15.99 13.65
CA ARG A 345 -6.72 -15.93 12.21
C ARG A 345 -6.64 -14.51 11.68
N THR A 346 -7.50 -13.62 12.17
CA THR A 346 -7.61 -12.27 11.60
C THR A 346 -6.86 -11.20 12.39
N HIS A 347 -6.62 -11.36 13.70
CA HIS A 347 -5.95 -10.36 14.54
C HIS A 347 -6.50 -8.93 14.36
N PRO A 348 -7.82 -8.70 14.57
CA PRO A 348 -8.40 -7.38 14.40
C PRO A 348 -7.73 -6.38 15.35
N THR A 349 -7.38 -5.20 14.84
CA THR A 349 -6.58 -4.20 15.57
C THR A 349 -7.37 -2.98 16.03
N PHE A 350 -8.59 -2.77 15.51
CA PHE A 350 -9.40 -1.59 15.82
C PHE A 350 -10.72 -1.95 16.50
N GLY A 351 -11.47 -2.92 15.95
CA GLY A 351 -12.75 -3.27 16.53
C GLY A 351 -13.43 -4.47 15.91
N ILE A 352 -14.55 -4.84 16.54
CA ILE A 352 -15.36 -5.99 16.18
C ILE A 352 -16.85 -5.65 16.19
N THR A 353 -17.59 -6.16 15.21
CA THR A 353 -19.05 -6.24 15.23
C THR A 353 -19.49 -7.69 15.22
N ILE A 354 -20.38 -8.06 16.14
CA ILE A 354 -21.04 -9.36 16.15
C ILE A 354 -22.53 -9.14 15.86
N ARG A 355 -22.97 -9.70 14.73
CA ARG A 355 -24.35 -9.71 14.20
C ARG A 355 -24.84 -11.15 14.13
N SER A 356 -24.75 -11.84 15.25
CA SER A 356 -25.26 -13.19 15.47
C SER A 356 -25.73 -13.28 16.92
N ASN A 357 -26.48 -14.33 17.25
CA ASN A 357 -26.64 -14.71 18.65
C ASN A 357 -25.29 -15.15 19.23
N LEU A 358 -25.17 -15.11 20.55
CA LEU A 358 -24.03 -15.68 21.28
C LEU A 358 -24.48 -16.97 21.97
N ASP A 359 -23.57 -17.92 22.11
CA ASP A 359 -23.82 -19.11 22.93
C ASP A 359 -24.15 -18.72 24.38
N ALA A 360 -24.96 -19.53 25.06
CA ALA A 360 -25.40 -19.26 26.42
C ALA A 360 -24.24 -19.13 27.43
N ASN A 361 -23.11 -19.82 27.17
CA ASN A 361 -21.89 -19.79 27.97
C ASN A 361 -20.76 -19.00 27.26
N PHE A 362 -21.09 -18.06 26.38
CA PHE A 362 -20.11 -17.25 25.69
C PHE A 362 -19.23 -16.47 26.68
N ASN A 363 -17.91 -16.51 26.48
CA ASN A 363 -16.94 -15.81 27.30
C ASN A 363 -16.72 -14.39 26.74
N TYR A 364 -17.41 -13.41 27.32
CA TYR A 364 -17.34 -12.01 26.89
C TYR A 364 -15.92 -11.42 26.98
N LYS A 365 -15.07 -11.91 27.89
CA LYS A 365 -13.68 -11.42 28.05
C LYS A 365 -12.86 -11.50 26.77
N LYS A 366 -13.24 -12.39 25.84
CA LYS A 366 -12.63 -12.49 24.51
C LYS A 366 -12.80 -11.22 23.66
N ILE A 367 -13.78 -10.36 23.94
CA ILE A 367 -14.14 -9.21 23.09
C ILE A 367 -14.17 -7.85 23.81
N LEU A 368 -14.12 -7.81 25.14
CA LEU A 368 -14.22 -6.56 25.92
C LEU A 368 -13.03 -5.60 25.73
N HIS A 369 -11.89 -6.10 25.26
CA HIS A 369 -10.67 -5.33 25.09
C HIS A 369 -10.65 -4.46 23.80
N PHE A 370 -11.59 -4.66 22.89
CA PHE A 370 -11.64 -3.89 21.64
C PHE A 370 -12.04 -2.44 21.87
N SER A 371 -11.31 -1.50 21.28
CA SER A 371 -11.63 -0.06 21.35
C SER A 371 -13.02 0.26 20.77
N ARG A 372 -13.43 -0.46 19.72
CA ARG A 372 -14.78 -0.41 19.15
C ARG A 372 -15.42 -1.79 19.23
N LEU A 373 -16.48 -1.90 20.03
CA LEU A 373 -17.23 -3.14 20.21
C LEU A 373 -18.69 -2.92 19.84
N SER A 374 -19.26 -3.80 19.02
CA SER A 374 -20.70 -3.82 18.79
C SER A 374 -21.22 -5.24 18.79
N VAL A 375 -22.23 -5.51 19.61
CA VAL A 375 -22.87 -6.82 19.71
C VAL A 375 -24.37 -6.62 19.56
N HIS A 376 -24.97 -7.20 18.52
CA HIS A 376 -26.38 -6.97 18.19
C HIS A 376 -27.34 -7.80 19.05
N ASN A 377 -26.91 -9.00 19.46
CA ASN A 377 -27.68 -9.88 20.33
C ASN A 377 -26.81 -10.26 21.52
N LEU A 378 -26.66 -9.33 22.48
CA LEU A 378 -25.75 -9.51 23.61
C LEU A 378 -26.20 -10.65 24.52
N GLY A 379 -27.51 -10.82 24.72
CA GLY A 379 -28.03 -11.84 25.63
C GLY A 379 -27.78 -11.48 27.10
N LYS A 380 -27.45 -12.51 27.91
CA LYS A 380 -27.30 -12.42 29.37
C LYS A 380 -25.85 -12.14 29.79
N MET A 381 -25.29 -11.02 29.32
CA MET A 381 -23.97 -10.60 29.78
C MET A 381 -24.01 -10.23 31.28
N PRO A 382 -23.14 -10.80 32.13
CA PRO A 382 -23.02 -10.40 33.53
C PRO A 382 -22.66 -8.91 33.67
N LEU A 383 -23.19 -8.25 34.70
CA LEU A 383 -22.83 -6.87 35.01
C LEU A 383 -21.32 -6.70 35.28
N GLU A 384 -20.68 -7.69 35.90
CA GLU A 384 -19.23 -7.64 36.15
C GLU A 384 -18.41 -7.62 34.85
N ASP A 385 -18.86 -8.32 33.81
CA ASP A 385 -18.25 -8.23 32.48
C ASP A 385 -18.48 -6.84 31.83
N LEU A 386 -19.62 -6.19 32.07
CA LEU A 386 -19.85 -4.81 31.62
C LEU A 386 -18.87 -3.84 32.31
N LYS A 387 -18.59 -4.04 33.60
CA LYS A 387 -17.63 -3.22 34.36
C LYS A 387 -16.19 -3.43 33.88
N GLU A 388 -15.85 -4.60 33.35
CA GLU A 388 -14.54 -4.91 32.77
C GLU A 388 -14.32 -4.32 31.35
N LEU A 389 -15.30 -3.63 30.77
CA LEU A 389 -15.22 -3.09 29.41
C LEU A 389 -14.07 -2.08 29.22
N GLU A 390 -13.15 -2.35 28.29
CA GLU A 390 -12.05 -1.45 27.94
C GLU A 390 -12.31 -0.62 26.66
N SER A 391 -13.50 -0.75 26.08
CA SER A 391 -13.87 -0.06 24.84
C SER A 391 -13.89 1.46 25.01
N GLU A 392 -13.56 2.15 23.92
CA GLU A 392 -13.82 3.59 23.78
C GLU A 392 -15.27 3.83 23.36
N ILE A 393 -15.79 3.00 22.45
CA ILE A 393 -17.21 3.02 22.08
C ILE A 393 -17.73 1.59 22.03
N ALA A 394 -18.85 1.34 22.73
CA ALA A 394 -19.51 0.05 22.80
C ALA A 394 -21.00 0.17 22.47
N TYR A 395 -21.46 -0.56 21.44
CA TYR A 395 -22.87 -0.63 21.03
C TYR A 395 -23.42 -2.01 21.37
N LEU A 396 -24.13 -2.10 22.49
CA LEU A 396 -24.64 -3.35 23.03
C LEU A 396 -26.16 -3.38 22.85
N LYS A 397 -26.65 -4.28 22.00
CA LYS A 397 -28.08 -4.36 21.66
C LYS A 397 -28.68 -5.68 22.13
N ASN A 398 -29.99 -5.68 22.33
CA ASN A 398 -30.76 -6.83 22.81
C ASN A 398 -30.09 -7.47 24.05
N HIS A 399 -29.70 -6.61 25.00
CA HIS A 399 -29.16 -6.99 26.29
C HIS A 399 -30.29 -7.28 27.30
N GLN A 400 -29.92 -7.76 28.48
CA GLN A 400 -30.86 -7.96 29.61
C GLN A 400 -30.56 -7.07 30.82
N PHE A 401 -29.68 -6.08 30.68
CA PHE A 401 -29.44 -5.09 31.73
C PHE A 401 -30.71 -4.31 32.09
N THR A 402 -30.94 -4.18 33.38
CA THR A 402 -32.00 -3.38 34.00
C THR A 402 -31.49 -1.99 34.39
N GLU A 403 -32.38 -1.08 34.74
CA GLU A 403 -32.05 0.24 35.30
C GLU A 403 -31.15 0.11 36.55
N THR A 404 -31.35 -0.94 37.36
CA THR A 404 -30.51 -1.22 38.53
C THR A 404 -29.09 -1.63 38.13
N ASP A 405 -28.94 -2.43 37.08
CA ASP A 405 -27.62 -2.82 36.57
C ASP A 405 -26.88 -1.60 36.02
N ILE A 406 -27.59 -0.74 35.28
CA ILE A 406 -27.02 0.50 34.74
C ILE A 406 -26.65 1.46 35.86
N ASN A 407 -27.50 1.64 36.88
CA ASN A 407 -27.16 2.44 38.06
C ASN A 407 -25.84 1.98 38.71
N GLN A 408 -25.68 0.67 38.91
CA GLN A 408 -24.44 0.12 39.46
C GLN A 408 -23.22 0.35 38.55
N PHE A 409 -23.40 0.26 37.23
CA PHE A 409 -22.36 0.62 36.27
C PHE A 409 -21.99 2.10 36.33
N LEU A 410 -22.96 3.01 36.43
CA LEU A 410 -22.72 4.45 36.56
C LEU A 410 -21.94 4.77 37.84
N HIS A 411 -22.30 4.18 38.98
CA HIS A 411 -21.53 4.29 40.23
C HIS A 411 -20.10 3.76 40.07
N HIS A 412 -19.92 2.67 39.32
CA HIS A 412 -18.59 2.13 39.01
C HIS A 412 -17.76 3.12 38.19
N TRP A 413 -18.33 3.77 37.17
CA TRP A 413 -17.67 4.81 36.39
C TRP A 413 -17.38 6.08 37.19
N ILE A 414 -18.32 6.53 38.05
CA ILE A 414 -18.15 7.69 38.93
C ILE A 414 -16.93 7.53 39.85
N LYS A 415 -16.64 6.29 40.29
CA LYS A 415 -15.42 5.95 41.05
C LYS A 415 -14.13 6.00 40.23
N GLY A 416 -14.19 6.39 38.95
CA GLY A 416 -13.05 6.61 38.05
C GLY A 416 -12.57 5.37 37.30
N ASN A 417 -13.45 4.40 37.08
CA ASN A 417 -13.19 3.22 36.25
C ASN A 417 -13.61 3.46 34.77
N ASN A 418 -13.31 2.50 33.88
CA ASN A 418 -13.58 2.57 32.43
C ASN A 418 -13.11 3.89 31.77
N LYS A 419 -11.91 4.36 32.10
CA LYS A 419 -11.37 5.67 31.69
C LYS A 419 -11.29 5.92 30.18
N LYS A 420 -11.29 4.85 29.38
CA LYS A 420 -11.27 4.92 27.91
C LYS A 420 -12.66 5.17 27.32
N LEU A 421 -13.72 4.83 28.04
CA LEU A 421 -15.09 4.84 27.54
C LEU A 421 -15.54 6.28 27.24
N ARG A 422 -16.07 6.45 26.03
CA ARG A 422 -16.64 7.71 25.53
C ARG A 422 -18.11 7.60 25.21
N HIS A 423 -18.54 6.42 24.77
CA HIS A 423 -19.93 6.20 24.40
C HIS A 423 -20.31 4.74 24.61
N LEU A 424 -21.26 4.50 25.50
CA LEU A 424 -21.96 3.24 25.66
C LEU A 424 -23.39 3.41 25.16
N HIS A 425 -23.72 2.72 24.07
CA HIS A 425 -25.03 2.72 23.44
C HIS A 425 -25.75 1.42 23.77
N LEU A 426 -26.92 1.53 24.38
CA LEU A 426 -27.73 0.40 24.83
C LEU A 426 -29.08 0.39 24.11
N ASP A 427 -29.36 -0.66 23.33
CA ASP A 427 -30.66 -0.89 22.69
C ASP A 427 -31.42 -1.95 23.50
N GLY A 428 -32.57 -1.57 24.06
CA GLY A 428 -33.35 -2.41 24.97
C GLY A 428 -34.33 -1.66 25.87
N PHE A 429 -34.15 -0.35 26.03
CA PHE A 429 -35.02 0.53 26.83
C PHE A 429 -36.20 1.04 26.00
N LYS A 430 -37.11 0.15 25.59
CA LYS A 430 -38.25 0.48 24.71
C LYS A 430 -39.14 1.58 25.28
N ASP A 431 -39.32 1.57 26.59
CA ASP A 431 -40.06 2.57 27.33
C ASP A 431 -39.07 3.54 28.01
N THR A 432 -39.58 4.69 28.45
CA THR A 432 -38.75 5.63 29.24
C THR A 432 -38.26 4.92 30.50
N PRO A 433 -36.96 4.91 30.79
CA PRO A 433 -36.43 4.25 31.97
C PRO A 433 -36.95 4.93 33.23
N ASP A 434 -37.08 4.16 34.30
CA ASP A 434 -37.33 4.72 35.62
C ASP A 434 -36.08 5.48 36.09
N TRP A 435 -36.13 6.81 35.99
CA TRP A 435 -35.02 7.68 36.34
C TRP A 435 -34.69 7.67 37.83
N ASP A 436 -35.67 7.41 38.70
CA ASP A 436 -35.47 7.34 40.14
C ASP A 436 -34.68 6.08 40.52
N ILE A 437 -34.86 4.99 39.75
CA ILE A 437 -34.05 3.78 39.89
C ILE A 437 -32.68 3.94 39.22
N LEU A 438 -32.66 4.41 37.96
CA LEU A 438 -31.44 4.48 37.14
C LEU A 438 -30.41 5.47 37.71
N LEU A 439 -30.86 6.60 38.22
CA LEU A 439 -30.00 7.66 38.80
C LEU A 439 -30.05 7.69 40.32
N LYS A 440 -30.52 6.62 40.97
CA LYS A 440 -30.54 6.51 42.43
C LYS A 440 -29.15 6.80 43.02
N ASP A 441 -29.11 7.68 44.01
CA ASP A 441 -27.90 8.12 44.72
C ASP A 441 -26.84 8.80 43.82
N ILE A 442 -27.24 9.28 42.63
CA ILE A 442 -26.39 10.06 41.72
C ILE A 442 -26.92 11.49 41.66
N VAL A 443 -26.08 12.45 42.04
CA VAL A 443 -26.39 13.87 41.87
C VAL A 443 -26.18 14.25 40.41
N TYR A 444 -27.23 14.75 39.76
CA TYR A 444 -27.21 15.17 38.36
C TYR A 444 -27.83 16.55 38.17
N THR A 445 -27.54 17.15 37.03
CA THR A 445 -28.17 18.40 36.56
C THR A 445 -28.79 18.19 35.18
N GLU A 446 -29.81 18.98 34.86
CA GLU A 446 -30.32 19.08 33.49
C GLU A 446 -29.32 19.78 32.57
N TRP A 447 -29.53 19.67 31.25
CA TRP A 447 -28.65 20.31 30.27
C TRP A 447 -28.52 21.82 30.47
N ASN A 448 -27.27 22.29 30.49
CA ASN A 448 -26.93 23.71 30.49
C ASN A 448 -26.08 24.06 29.25
N PRO A 449 -26.54 24.96 28.36
CA PRO A 449 -25.78 25.36 27.16
C PRO A 449 -24.43 26.02 27.48
N GLU A 450 -24.26 26.60 28.67
CA GLU A 450 -22.99 27.19 29.13
C GLU A 450 -21.97 26.14 29.58
N GLU A 451 -22.41 24.91 29.89
CA GLU A 451 -21.52 23.83 30.33
C GLU A 451 -21.09 22.89 29.19
N ARG A 452 -21.98 22.67 28.21
CA ARG A 452 -21.72 21.86 27.01
C ARG A 452 -22.72 22.14 25.88
N ARG A 453 -22.32 21.80 24.65
CA ARG A 453 -23.22 21.80 23.47
C ARG A 453 -24.39 20.83 23.65
N LYS A 454 -25.48 21.14 22.93
CA LYS A 454 -26.69 20.31 22.83
C LYS A 454 -26.41 18.93 22.23
N ASN A 455 -25.56 18.87 21.20
CA ASN A 455 -25.34 17.68 20.40
C ASN A 455 -24.00 17.01 20.70
N TYR A 456 -24.02 15.71 20.95
CA TYR A 456 -22.82 14.88 21.04
C TYR A 456 -22.47 14.29 19.67
N LYS A 457 -21.19 14.35 19.29
CA LYS A 457 -20.69 13.76 18.03
C LYS A 457 -19.95 12.46 18.35
N SER A 458 -20.53 11.32 17.98
CA SER A 458 -19.94 9.98 18.11
C SER A 458 -19.41 9.49 16.77
N LYS A 459 -18.29 8.77 16.75
CA LYS A 459 -17.76 8.15 15.52
C LYS A 459 -17.36 6.70 15.75
N TYR A 460 -18.31 5.78 15.59
CA TYR A 460 -18.07 4.34 15.81
C TYR A 460 -17.14 3.76 14.74
N THR A 461 -17.52 3.91 13.46
CA THR A 461 -16.63 3.57 12.33
C THR A 461 -16.11 4.84 11.66
N ASN A 462 -16.68 5.20 10.52
CA ASN A 462 -16.36 6.39 9.78
C ASN A 462 -17.51 7.39 9.72
N GLU A 463 -18.72 6.95 10.07
CA GLU A 463 -19.91 7.78 10.25
C GLU A 463 -19.80 8.57 11.53
N VAL A 464 -20.15 9.85 11.45
CA VAL A 464 -20.36 10.68 12.63
C VAL A 464 -21.85 10.67 12.93
N GLU A 465 -22.20 10.03 14.04
CA GLU A 465 -23.54 10.06 14.61
C GLU A 465 -23.67 11.32 15.46
N THR A 466 -24.80 12.00 15.33
CA THR A 466 -25.13 13.17 16.15
C THR A 466 -26.28 12.80 17.08
N ILE A 467 -26.04 12.89 18.38
CA ILE A 467 -26.99 12.51 19.42
C ILE A 467 -27.47 13.79 20.10
N ASP A 468 -28.77 14.02 20.08
CA ASP A 468 -29.40 15.14 20.79
C ASP A 468 -29.40 14.84 22.29
N CYS A 469 -28.67 15.66 23.05
CA CYS A 469 -28.50 15.52 24.49
C CYS A 469 -29.19 16.66 25.27
N GLU A 470 -30.16 17.35 24.66
CA GLU A 470 -30.94 18.41 25.32
C GLU A 470 -31.71 17.90 26.55
N ASN A 471 -32.28 16.69 26.47
CA ASN A 471 -33.00 16.06 27.58
C ASN A 471 -32.11 15.08 28.38
N GLY A 472 -30.79 15.24 28.30
CA GLY A 472 -29.82 14.40 28.99
C GLY A 472 -29.56 14.85 30.43
N ARG A 473 -29.29 13.90 31.33
CA ARG A 473 -28.90 14.16 32.72
C ARG A 473 -27.38 14.12 32.84
N ASP A 474 -26.83 15.20 33.36
CA ASP A 474 -25.39 15.43 33.44
C ASP A 474 -24.87 15.16 34.86
N PHE A 475 -23.75 14.44 34.95
CA PHE A 475 -23.06 14.19 36.22
C PHE A 475 -21.55 14.04 35.99
N ARG A 476 -20.78 14.01 37.07
CA ARG A 476 -19.32 13.97 37.02
C ARG A 476 -18.75 12.76 37.75
N ASN A 477 -17.65 12.22 37.23
CA ASN A 477 -16.86 11.25 37.99
C ASN A 477 -15.95 11.96 39.01
N LYS A 478 -15.25 11.18 39.83
CA LYS A 478 -14.29 11.67 40.82
C LYS A 478 -13.16 12.54 40.24
N ASP A 479 -12.86 12.35 38.96
CA ASP A 479 -11.81 13.07 38.24
C ASP A 479 -12.35 14.36 37.57
N GLY A 480 -13.65 14.67 37.76
CA GLY A 480 -14.32 15.87 37.24
C GLY A 480 -14.78 15.77 35.78
N GLN A 481 -14.61 14.61 35.13
CA GLN A 481 -15.06 14.40 33.75
C GLN A 481 -16.59 14.43 33.69
N LEU A 482 -17.13 15.17 32.71
CA LEU A 482 -18.57 15.30 32.48
C LEU A 482 -19.08 14.09 31.69
N ALA A 483 -20.15 13.47 32.17
CA ALA A 483 -20.93 12.51 31.42
C ALA A 483 -22.40 12.89 31.37
N THR A 484 -23.09 12.39 30.35
CA THR A 484 -24.52 12.54 30.15
C THR A 484 -25.13 11.17 29.95
N VAL A 485 -26.27 10.91 30.61
CA VAL A 485 -27.17 9.82 30.24
C VAL A 485 -28.40 10.41 29.57
N VAL A 486 -28.72 9.92 28.37
CA VAL A 486 -29.88 10.36 27.61
C VAL A 486 -30.64 9.14 27.07
N HIS A 487 -31.97 9.23 27.11
CA HIS A 487 -32.86 8.24 26.51
C HIS A 487 -33.58 8.87 25.33
N TYR A 488 -33.66 8.13 24.22
CA TYR A 488 -34.52 8.48 23.09
C TYR A 488 -35.01 7.23 22.39
N SER A 489 -36.30 7.22 22.07
CA SER A 489 -36.97 6.05 21.48
C SER A 489 -36.73 4.79 22.32
N LYS A 490 -35.87 3.88 21.87
CA LYS A 490 -35.54 2.61 22.53
C LYS A 490 -34.10 2.51 23.04
N PHE A 491 -33.37 3.62 22.96
CA PHE A 491 -31.94 3.69 23.19
C PHE A 491 -31.65 4.45 24.47
N LEU A 492 -30.69 3.95 25.24
CA LEU A 492 -30.07 4.65 26.35
C LEU A 492 -28.59 4.86 26.02
N ASP A 493 -28.19 6.12 25.91
CA ASP A 493 -26.81 6.49 25.62
C ASP A 493 -26.16 7.07 26.88
N PHE A 494 -25.02 6.49 27.26
CA PHE A 494 -24.09 7.05 28.24
C PHE A 494 -22.89 7.64 27.49
N LEU A 495 -22.67 8.94 27.64
CA LEU A 495 -21.76 9.75 26.82
C LEU A 495 -20.77 10.50 27.71
N VAL A 496 -19.47 10.40 27.43
CA VAL A 496 -18.42 11.11 28.17
C VAL A 496 -17.86 12.24 27.32
N TRP A 497 -17.98 13.47 27.82
CA TRP A 497 -17.58 14.68 27.11
C TRP A 497 -16.10 14.99 27.32
N ASN A 498 -15.27 14.62 26.34
CA ASN A 498 -13.86 15.05 26.29
C ASN A 498 -13.71 16.46 25.72
N ASP A 499 -14.60 16.82 24.78
CA ASP A 499 -14.75 18.17 24.26
C ASP A 499 -16.19 18.59 24.48
N ARG A 500 -16.40 19.64 25.27
CA ARG A 500 -17.73 20.15 25.64
C ARG A 500 -18.32 21.05 24.56
N PHE A 501 -17.47 21.60 23.68
CA PHE A 501 -17.86 22.52 22.61
C PHE A 501 -17.17 22.16 21.28
N PRO A 502 -17.39 20.94 20.75
CA PRO A 502 -16.76 20.51 19.51
C PRO A 502 -17.21 21.39 18.35
N GLU A 503 -16.26 21.88 17.55
CA GLU A 503 -16.51 22.75 16.38
C GLU A 503 -17.63 22.23 15.47
#